data_AF-A0A7U6FS31-F1
#
_entry.id   AF-A0A7U6FS31-F1
#
_cell.length_a   1.000
_cell.length_b   1.000
_cell.length_c   1.000
_cell.angle_alpha   90.00
_cell.angle_beta   90.00
_cell.angle_gamma   90.00
#
_symmetry.space_group_name_H-M   'P 1'
#
loop_
_entity.id
_entity.type
_entity.pdbx_description
1 polymer ?
#
loop_
_entity_poly.entity_id
_entity_poly.type
_entity_poly.pdbx_seq_one_letter_code
_entity_poly.pdbx_strand_id
1 'polypeptide(L)' 'MPFNDDLHFSTTVSLWNEFSLVEVDKKDQLESHWLHFNKGDDKTEVWHWFENSFGYPIATLMHGEPSRD' A
#
# COMPACT_ATOMS: atom_id res chain seq x y z
N MET A 1 -21.05 -11.52 10.79
CA MET A 1 -21.16 -11.11 9.38
C MET A 1 -19.87 -11.54 8.71
N PRO A 2 -19.87 -12.35 7.64
CA PRO A 2 -18.67 -12.50 6.83
C PRO A 2 -18.48 -11.17 6.12
N PHE A 3 -17.52 -10.38 6.58
CA PHE A 3 -17.09 -9.21 5.83
C PHE A 3 -16.55 -9.71 4.50
N ASN A 4 -16.89 -8.99 3.45
CA ASN A 4 -16.64 -9.36 2.06
C ASN A 4 -15.11 -9.23 1.80
N ASP A 5 -14.32 -10.19 2.30
CA ASP A 5 -12.85 -10.20 2.23
C ASP A 5 -12.33 -9.93 0.81
N ASP A 6 -13.06 -10.42 -0.20
CA ASP A 6 -12.75 -10.19 -1.62
C ASP A 6 -12.79 -8.71 -2.02
N LEU A 7 -13.75 -7.93 -1.49
CA LEU A 7 -13.85 -6.49 -1.78
C LEU A 7 -12.77 -5.70 -1.03
N HIS A 8 -12.44 -6.14 0.19
CA HIS A 8 -11.44 -5.50 1.04
C HIS A 8 -10.03 -5.65 0.45
N PHE A 9 -9.68 -6.84 0.01
CA PHE A 9 -8.41 -7.11 -0.66
C PHE A 9 -8.34 -6.39 -2.01
N SER A 10 -9.39 -6.46 -2.83
CA SER A 10 -9.42 -5.76 -4.13
C SER A 10 -9.21 -4.25 -3.99
N THR A 11 -9.84 -3.63 -2.98
CA THR A 11 -9.66 -2.19 -2.72
C THR A 11 -8.23 -1.87 -2.29
N THR A 12 -7.64 -2.71 -1.45
CA THR A 12 -6.24 -2.57 -1.00
C THR A 12 -5.27 -2.65 -2.18
N VAL A 13 -5.45 -3.62 -3.08
CA VAL A 13 -4.62 -3.79 -4.28
C VAL A 13 -4.76 -2.61 -5.23
N SER A 14 -5.97 -2.09 -5.44
CA SER A 14 -6.18 -0.89 -6.26
C SER A 14 -5.46 0.33 -5.71
N LEU A 15 -5.56 0.58 -4.39
CA LEU A 15 -4.83 1.65 -3.71
C LEU A 15 -3.31 1.47 -3.80
N TRP A 16 -2.83 0.24 -3.64
CA TRP A 16 -1.41 -0.07 -3.78
C TRP A 16 -0.89 0.19 -5.20
N ASN A 17 -1.68 -0.14 -6.22
CA ASN A 17 -1.34 0.20 -7.60
C ASN A 17 -1.31 1.71 -7.82
N GLU A 18 -2.24 2.48 -7.25
CA GLU A 18 -2.19 3.94 -7.32
C GLU A 18 -0.95 4.50 -6.64
N PHE A 19 -0.57 3.93 -5.48
CA PHE A 19 0.66 4.29 -4.80
C PHE A 19 1.91 3.98 -5.63
N SER A 20 1.91 2.87 -6.37
CA SER A 20 3.05 2.48 -7.22
C SER A 20 3.36 3.48 -8.35
N LEU A 21 2.38 4.32 -8.71
CA LEU A 21 2.54 5.40 -9.69
C LEU A 21 3.12 6.69 -9.09
N VAL A 22 3.19 6.78 -7.76
CA VAL A 22 3.77 7.94 -7.07
C VAL A 22 5.29 7.83 -7.12
N GLU A 23 5.93 8.83 -7.69
CA GLU A 23 7.39 8.91 -7.71
C GLU A 23 7.94 9.12 -6.30
N VAL A 24 9.02 8.39 -5.99
CA VAL A 24 9.78 8.53 -4.74
C VAL A 24 11.20 8.98 -5.06
N ASP A 25 11.75 9.82 -4.19
CA ASP A 25 13.10 10.34 -4.35
C ASP A 25 14.17 9.29 -3.95
N LYS A 26 15.44 9.68 -4.03
CA LYS A 26 16.57 8.80 -3.66
C LYS A 26 16.66 8.46 -2.17
N LYS A 27 15.85 9.11 -1.33
CA LYS A 27 15.73 8.86 0.11
C LYS A 27 14.44 8.13 0.44
N ASP A 28 13.77 7.55 -0.57
CA ASP A 28 12.52 6.84 -0.40
C ASP A 28 11.37 7.72 0.11
N GLN A 29 11.43 9.04 -0.14
CA GLN A 29 10.38 10.00 0.22
C GLN A 29 9.47 10.30 -0.96
N LEU A 30 8.19 10.57 -0.71
CA LEU A 30 7.23 10.90 -1.76
C LEU A 30 7.61 12.22 -2.44
N GLU A 31 7.70 12.22 -3.78
CA GLU A 31 7.97 13.44 -4.54
C GLU A 31 6.72 14.31 -4.75
N SER A 32 5.54 13.74 -4.46
CA SER A 32 4.23 14.36 -4.58
C SER A 32 3.33 14.00 -3.39
N HIS A 33 2.28 14.79 -3.17
CA HIS A 33 1.25 14.47 -2.18
C HIS A 33 0.42 13.27 -2.65
N TRP A 34 0.14 12.33 -1.73
CA TRP A 34 -0.69 11.16 -1.99
C TRP A 34 -1.58 10.85 -0.77
N LEU A 35 -2.91 10.90 -0.97
CA LEU A 35 -3.93 10.75 0.09
C LEU A 35 -3.77 11.74 1.26
N HIS A 36 -3.23 11.28 2.38
CA HIS A 36 -2.92 12.10 3.56
C HIS A 36 -1.43 12.27 3.80
N PHE A 37 -0.59 11.64 2.97
CA PHE A 37 0.85 11.80 2.98
C PHE A 37 1.25 12.97 2.09
N ASN A 38 2.07 13.85 2.63
CA ASN A 38 2.62 15.00 1.95
C ASN A 38 3.91 14.64 1.21
N LYS A 39 4.28 15.52 0.29
CA LYS A 39 5.60 15.47 -0.33
C LYS A 39 6.68 15.52 0.76
N GLY A 40 7.63 14.60 0.69
CA GLY A 40 8.71 14.44 1.68
C GLY A 40 8.42 13.42 2.77
N ASP A 41 7.19 12.90 2.86
CA ASP A 41 6.88 11.80 3.78
C ASP A 41 7.54 10.50 3.28
N ASP A 42 7.92 9.64 4.22
CA ASP A 42 8.65 8.42 3.93
C ASP A 42 7.71 7.34 3.37
N LYS A 43 8.11 6.68 2.29
CA LYS A 43 7.29 5.61 1.68
C LYS A 43 7.04 4.46 2.65
N THR A 44 7.94 4.21 3.61
CA THR A 44 7.78 3.15 4.61
C THR A 44 6.66 3.47 5.60
N GLU A 45 6.38 4.75 5.88
CA GLU A 45 5.19 5.13 6.67
C GLU A 45 3.91 4.81 5.90
N VAL A 46 3.91 4.99 4.58
CA VAL A 46 2.80 4.55 3.74
C VAL A 46 2.62 3.05 3.82
N TRP A 47 3.71 2.28 3.76
CA TRP A 47 3.66 0.82 3.88
C TRP A 47 3.07 0.37 5.22
N HIS A 48 3.56 0.95 6.32
CA HIS A 48 3.03 0.66 7.65
C HIS A 48 1.55 1.06 7.80
N TRP A 49 1.13 2.15 7.16
CA TRP A 49 -0.27 2.53 7.11
C TRP A 49 -1.13 1.50 6.38
N PHE A 50 -0.66 0.93 5.27
CA PHE A 50 -1.36 -0.16 4.58
C PHE A 50 -1.53 -1.37 5.49
N GLU A 51 -0.46 -1.79 6.17
CA GLU A 51 -0.48 -2.94 7.08
C GLU A 51 -1.43 -2.70 8.27
N ASN A 52 -1.41 -1.49 8.85
CA ASN A 52 -2.24 -1.17 10.02
C ASN A 52 -3.71 -0.92 9.65
N SER A 53 -4.00 -0.37 8.46
CA SER A 53 -5.36 -0.02 8.04
C SER A 53 -6.12 -1.20 7.44
N PHE A 54 -5.43 -2.04 6.67
CA PHE A 54 -6.04 -3.15 5.94
C PHE A 54 -5.64 -4.52 6.50
N GLY A 55 -4.67 -4.61 7.41
CA GLY A 55 -4.27 -5.88 8.04
C GLY A 55 -3.55 -6.85 7.10
N TYR A 56 -3.14 -6.41 5.90
CA TYR A 56 -2.35 -7.22 4.97
C TYR A 56 -0.88 -6.80 5.03
N PRO A 57 0.05 -7.76 5.18
CA PRO A 57 1.48 -7.43 5.14
C PRO A 57 1.86 -6.90 3.76
N ILE A 58 2.73 -5.89 3.73
CA ILE A 58 3.10 -5.21 2.48
C ILE A 58 3.75 -6.17 1.48
N ALA A 59 4.44 -7.21 1.98
CA ALA A 59 5.02 -8.28 1.17
C ALA A 59 3.96 -9.00 0.33
N THR A 60 2.75 -9.20 0.84
CA THR A 60 1.64 -9.79 0.08
C THR A 60 1.19 -8.88 -1.06
N LEU A 61 1.16 -7.56 -0.82
CA LEU A 61 0.80 -6.57 -1.85
C LEU A 61 1.90 -6.43 -2.91
N MET A 62 3.18 -6.59 -2.54
CA MET A 62 4.32 -6.56 -3.46
C MET A 62 4.40 -7.79 -4.38
N HIS A 63 4.13 -8.97 -3.84
CA HIS A 63 4.30 -10.24 -4.57
C HIS A 63 3.04 -10.71 -5.32
N GLY A 64 1.91 -10.02 -5.17
CA GLY A 64 0.69 -10.25 -5.96
C GLY A 64 -0.13 -11.48 -5.53
N GLU A 65 0.48 -12.51 -4.94
CA GLU A 65 -0.16 -13.58 -4.19
C GLU A 65 0.86 -14.19 -3.21
N PRO A 66 0.46 -14.64 -2.00
CA PRO A 66 1.30 -15.58 -1.27
C PRO A 66 1.38 -16.82 -2.14
N SER A 67 2.57 -17.14 -2.68
CA SER A 67 2.80 -18.42 -3.34
C SER A 67 2.38 -19.52 -2.36
N ARG A 68 1.22 -20.13 -2.61
CA ARG A 68 0.76 -21.33 -1.91
C ARG A 68 1.56 -22.48 -2.52
N ASP A 69 2.72 -22.75 -1.93
CA ASP A 69 3.37 -24.05 -2.07
C ASP A 69 2.53 -25.14 -1.37
#